data_AF-A0A3M2V4G8-F1
#
_entry.id   AF-A0A3M2V4G8-F1
#
_cell.length_a   1.000
_cell.length_b   1.000
_cell.length_c   1.000
_cell.angle_alpha   90.00
_cell.angle_beta   90.00
_cell.angle_gamma   90.00
#
_symmetry.space_group_name_H-M   'P 1'
#
loop_
_entity.id
_entity.type
_entity.pdbx_description
1 polymer ?
#
loop_
_entity_poly.entity_id
_entity_poly.type
_entity_poly.pdbx_seq_one_letter_code
_entity_poly.pdbx_strand_id
1 'polypeptide(L)' 'NTNYALSAKLDPTKDALIIEGADSPYANILVTRPDNKDSDAIKKLVAALQSPEVKTFLAEKYKGAVVPAF' A
#
# COMPACT_ATOMS: atom_id res chain seq x y z
N ASN A 1 -11.99 0.24 3.30
CA ASN A 1 -12.42 1.04 4.48
C ASN A 1 -11.58 2.31 4.60
N THR A 2 -10.25 2.22 4.54
CA THR A 2 -9.28 3.33 4.66
C THR A 2 -9.54 4.44 3.65
N ASN A 3 -9.90 4.08 2.41
CA ASN A 3 -10.28 5.04 1.38
C ASN A 3 -11.45 5.96 1.81
N TYR A 4 -12.51 5.41 2.41
CA TYR A 4 -13.65 6.19 2.89
C TYR A 4 -13.29 7.06 4.09
N ALA A 5 -12.52 6.52 5.05
CA ALA A 5 -12.08 7.26 6.23
C ALA A 5 -11.22 8.48 5.86
N LEU A 6 -10.25 8.29 4.95
CA LEU A 6 -9.38 9.37 4.47
C LEU A 6 -10.19 10.45 3.73
N SER A 7 -11.14 10.07 2.87
CA SER A 7 -12.02 11.03 2.20
C SER A 7 -12.92 11.80 3.17
N ALA A 8 -13.32 11.18 4.29
CA ALA A 8 -14.05 11.81 5.38
C ALA A 8 -13.16 12.63 6.33
N LYS A 9 -11.85 12.76 6.05
CA LYS A 9 -10.85 13.43 6.89
C LYS A 9 -10.66 12.81 8.27
N LEU A 10 -10.99 11.54 8.42
CA LEU A 10 -10.70 10.76 9.62
C LEU A 10 -9.28 10.18 9.54
N ASP A 11 -8.61 10.06 10.67
CA ASP A 11 -7.33 9.38 10.84
C ASP A 11 -7.58 7.95 11.33
N PRO A 12 -7.45 6.91 10.46
CA PRO A 12 -7.74 5.53 10.85
C PRO A 12 -6.88 5.03 12.01
N THR A 13 -5.71 5.63 12.24
CA THR A 13 -4.81 5.22 13.34
C THR A 13 -5.28 5.72 14.71
N LYS A 14 -6.23 6.67 14.74
CA LYS A 14 -6.74 7.31 15.98
C LYS A 14 -8.24 7.20 16.14
N ASP A 15 -8.98 7.35 15.04
CA ASP A 15 -10.43 7.47 15.03
C ASP A 15 -11.13 6.12 14.80
N ALA A 16 -10.39 5.07 14.44
CA ALA A 16 -10.95 3.74 14.27
C ALA A 16 -11.35 3.14 15.63
N LEU A 17 -12.58 2.63 15.72
CA LEU A 17 -13.03 1.87 16.89
C LEU A 17 -12.23 0.58 17.08
N ILE A 18 -11.86 -0.06 15.96
CA ILE A 18 -11.00 -1.25 15.87
C ILE A 18 -10.16 -1.10 14.61
N ILE A 19 -8.87 -1.44 14.71
CA ILE A 19 -7.93 -1.46 13.58
C ILE A 19 -7.32 -2.86 13.46
N GLU A 20 -7.22 -3.37 12.24
CA GLU A 20 -6.50 -4.61 11.97
C GLU A 20 -4.99 -4.38 12.13
N GLY A 21 -4.29 -5.39 12.65
CA GLY A 21 -2.83 -5.36 12.73
C GLY A 21 -2.18 -5.32 11.34
N ALA A 22 -0.97 -4.75 11.26
CA ALA A 22 -0.22 -4.68 10.01
C ALA A 22 0.20 -6.07 9.49
N ASP A 23 0.36 -7.05 10.38
CA ASP A 23 0.60 -8.44 10.02
C ASP A 23 -0.73 -9.16 9.75
N SER A 24 -1.17 -9.10 8.48
CA SER A 24 -2.45 -9.65 8.03
C SER A 24 -2.33 -10.22 6.61
N PRO A 25 -3.23 -11.12 6.17
CA PRO A 25 -3.20 -11.70 4.83
C PRO A 25 -3.68 -10.74 3.72
N TYR A 26 -3.92 -9.46 4.04
CA TYR A 26 -4.61 -8.50 3.17
C TYR A 26 -3.68 -7.50 2.46
N ALA A 27 -2.41 -7.85 2.28
CA ALA A 27 -1.49 -7.05 1.48
C ALA A 27 -2.06 -6.86 0.06
N ASN A 28 -2.06 -5.62 -0.42
CA ASN A 28 -2.43 -5.34 -1.81
C ASN A 28 -1.27 -5.80 -2.72
N ILE A 29 -1.61 -6.48 -3.82
CA ILE A 29 -0.62 -7.10 -4.72
C ILE A 29 -0.71 -6.56 -6.14
N LEU A 30 0.45 -6.49 -6.81
CA LEU A 30 0.50 -6.31 -8.26
C LEU A 30 0.24 -7.65 -8.94
N VAL A 31 -0.78 -7.69 -9.80
CA VAL A 31 -1.13 -8.89 -10.57
C VAL A 31 -0.89 -8.61 -12.05
N THR A 32 -0.33 -9.61 -12.74
CA THR A 32 -0.10 -9.57 -14.18
C THR A 32 -0.77 -10.75 -14.86
N ARG A 33 -0.78 -10.76 -16.19
CA ARG A 33 -1.11 -11.98 -16.91
C ARG A 33 0.09 -12.94 -16.87
N PRO A 34 -0.12 -14.25 -17.10
CA PRO A 34 0.99 -15.20 -17.09
C PRO A 34 2.08 -14.91 -18.14
N ASP A 35 1.67 -14.41 -19.31
CA ASP A 35 2.55 -14.16 -20.47
C ASP A 35 3.49 -12.97 -20.29
N ASN A 36 3.18 -12.05 -19.37
CA ASN A 36 3.95 -10.81 -19.19
C ASN A 36 4.56 -10.64 -17.79
N LYS A 37 4.40 -11.63 -16.90
CA LYS A 37 4.89 -11.55 -15.50
C LYS A 37 6.39 -11.24 -15.40
N ASP A 38 7.19 -11.74 -16.35
CA ASP A 38 8.65 -11.60 -16.35
C ASP A 38 9.15 -10.52 -17.32
N SER A 39 8.24 -9.76 -17.95
CA SER A 39 8.61 -8.69 -18.88
C SER A 39 9.39 -7.58 -18.18
N ASP A 40 10.31 -6.94 -18.92
CA ASP A 40 11.14 -5.86 -18.38
C ASP A 40 10.31 -4.68 -17.86
N ALA A 41 9.15 -4.41 -18.47
CA ALA A 41 8.23 -3.39 -18.02
C ALA A 41 7.65 -3.71 -16.64
N ILE A 42 7.24 -4.96 -16.39
CA ILE A 42 6.72 -5.38 -15.09
C ILE A 42 7.83 -5.35 -14.03
N LYS A 43 9.04 -5.82 -14.36
CA LYS A 43 10.17 -5.77 -13.42
C LYS A 43 10.51 -4.34 -13.01
N LYS A 44 10.52 -3.40 -13.96
CA LYS A 44 10.73 -1.97 -13.69
C LYS A 44 9.61 -1.39 -12.81
N LEU A 45 8.36 -1.79 -13.05
CA LEU A 45 7.23 -1.35 -12.24
C LEU A 45 7.32 -1.88 -10.80
N VAL A 46 7.66 -3.15 -10.60
CA VAL A 46 7.88 -3.72 -9.25
C VAL A 46 8.97 -2.96 -8.52
N ALA A 47 10.12 -2.72 -9.17
CA ALA A 47 11.23 -1.97 -8.58
C ALA A 47 10.82 -0.54 -8.20
N ALA A 48 10.02 0.13 -9.03
CA ALA A 48 9.52 1.47 -8.74
C ALA A 48 8.52 1.47 -7.57
N LEU A 49 7.59 0.50 -7.52
CA LEU A 49 6.61 0.39 -6.43
C LEU A 49 7.26 0.05 -5.09
N GLN A 50 8.37 -0.71 -5.11
CA GLN A 50 9.10 -1.15 -3.93
C GLN A 50 10.30 -0.24 -3.59
N SER A 51 10.34 0.98 -4.13
CA SER A 51 11.48 1.89 -3.93
C SER A 51 11.44 2.60 -2.55
N PRO A 52 12.59 3.05 -2.03
CA PRO A 52 12.66 3.86 -0.81
C PRO A 52 11.83 5.15 -0.89
N GLU A 53 11.73 5.74 -2.08
CA GLU A 53 10.94 6.95 -2.33
C GLU A 53 9.45 6.67 -2.17
N VAL A 54 8.95 5.55 -2.71
CA VAL A 54 7.55 5.15 -2.51
C VAL A 54 7.27 4.80 -1.05
N LYS A 55 8.20 4.13 -0.37
CA LYS A 55 8.09 3.85 1.07
C LYS A 55 7.94 5.14 1.89
N THR A 56 8.77 6.13 1.60
CA THR A 56 8.73 7.45 2.24
C THR A 56 7.42 8.18 1.92
N PHE A 57 7.02 8.21 0.65
CA PHE A 57 5.76 8.81 0.22
C PHE A 57 4.56 8.23 0.96
N LEU A 58 4.49 6.90 1.10
CA LEU A 58 3.39 6.23 1.81
C LEU A 58 3.33 6.65 3.28
N ALA A 59 4.49 6.70 3.95
CA ALA A 59 4.57 7.12 5.35
C ALA A 59 4.13 8.57 5.55
N GLU A 60 4.59 9.50 4.70
CA GLU A 60 4.27 10.93 4.82
C GLU A 60 2.82 11.23 4.44
N LYS A 61 2.35 10.65 3.33
CA LYS A 61 1.04 10.95 2.77
C LYS A 61 -0.08 10.36 3.60
N TYR A 62 0.09 9.11 4.05
CA TYR A 62 -0.97 8.33 4.69
C TYR A 62 -0.78 8.16 6.20
N LYS A 63 0.36 8.57 6.76
CA LYS A 63 0.59 8.66 8.21
C LYS A 63 0.24 7.36 8.96
N GLY A 64 0.56 6.20 8.37
CA GLY A 64 0.29 4.88 8.93
C GLY A 64 -1.06 4.26 8.55
N ALA A 65 -1.97 5.01 7.90
CA ALA A 65 -3.22 4.45 7.37
C ALA A 65 -2.99 3.49 6.19
N VAL A 66 -1.85 3.62 5.49
CA VAL A 66 -1.38 2.70 4.47
C VAL A 66 0.05 2.29 4.82
N VAL A 67 0.27 0.98 4.99
CA VAL A 67 1.55 0.41 5.43
C VAL A 67 2.25 -0.28 4.25
N PRO A 68 3.53 0.01 3.97
CA PRO A 68 4.31 -0.70 2.95
C PRO A 68 4.44 -2.19 3.27
N ALA A 69 4.25 -3.06 2.28
CA ALA A 69 4.36 -4.51 2.41
C ALA A 69 5.70 -5.08 1.89
N PHE A 70 6.76 -4.25 1.94
CA PHE A 70 8.11 -4.56 1.45
C PHE A 70 9.21 -3.83 2.24
#